data_AF-A0A5C8TZH6-F1
#
_entry.id   AF-A0A5C8TZH6-F1
#
_cell.length_a   1.000
_cell.length_b   1.000
_cell.length_c   1.000
_cell.angle_alpha   90.00
_cell.angle_beta   90.00
_cell.angle_gamma   90.00
#
_symmetry.space_group_name_H-M   'P 1'
#
loop_
_entity.id
_entity.type
_entity.pdbx_description
1 polymer ?
#
loop_
_entity_poly.entity_id
_entity_poly.type
_entity_poly.pdbx_seq_one_letter_code
_entity_poly.pdbx_strand_id
1 'polypeptide(L)'
;LVVMPGLPAERAAARAGLRGIREIYADRAYADDGRLAPRAMDGAVLHDAHDIAARVRRMVEDGAVTTLSGRRIPVGIDTVCVHGDHPGAIAAARVVRAELEGAGLALRPFAPP
;
A
#
# COMPACT_ATOMS: atom_id res chain seq x y z
N LEU A 1 -4.09 -15.61 -0.15
CA LEU A 1 -5.09 -14.68 -0.71
C LEU A 1 -4.61 -13.26 -0.48
N VAL A 2 -4.49 -12.45 -1.53
CA VAL A 2 -4.16 -11.02 -1.38
C VAL A 2 -5.43 -10.28 -0.93
N VAL A 3 -5.30 -9.44 0.09
CA VAL A 3 -6.41 -8.76 0.75
C VAL A 3 -6.01 -7.35 1.19
N MET A 4 -6.97 -6.43 1.24
CA MET A 4 -6.75 -5.16 1.93
C MET A 4 -6.68 -5.40 3.45
N PRO A 5 -5.69 -4.82 4.16
CA PRO A 5 -5.52 -5.01 5.60
C PRO A 5 -6.68 -4.42 6.40
N GLY A 6 -7.04 -5.06 7.51
CA GLY A 6 -8.08 -4.64 8.45
C GLY A 6 -9.52 -4.83 7.95
N LEU A 7 -9.72 -5.21 6.69
CA LEU A 7 -11.03 -5.25 6.07
C LEU A 7 -11.67 -6.66 6.09
N PRO A 8 -13.00 -6.77 5.84
CA PRO A 8 -13.72 -8.04 5.96
C PRO A 8 -13.12 -9.21 5.16
N ALA A 9 -12.46 -8.93 4.03
CA ALA A 9 -11.81 -9.94 3.19
C ALA A 9 -10.66 -10.65 3.92
N GLU A 10 -9.84 -9.92 4.69
CA GLU A 10 -8.78 -10.51 5.50
C GLU A 10 -9.36 -11.46 6.56
N ARG A 11 -10.41 -11.03 7.26
CA ARG A 11 -11.09 -11.86 8.27
C ARG A 11 -11.74 -13.10 7.64
N ALA A 12 -12.30 -12.97 6.45
CA ALA A 12 -12.88 -14.08 5.72
C ALA A 12 -11.81 -15.09 5.28
N ALA A 13 -10.66 -14.60 4.80
CA ALA A 13 -9.51 -15.45 4.46
C ALA A 13 -9.06 -16.28 5.66
N ALA A 14 -8.89 -15.64 6.82
CA ALA A 14 -8.49 -16.31 8.05
C ALA A 14 -9.51 -17.38 8.49
N ARG A 15 -10.82 -17.08 8.46
CA ARG A 15 -11.88 -18.06 8.78
C ARG A 15 -11.91 -19.24 7.81
N ALA A 16 -11.49 -19.03 6.56
CA ALA A 16 -11.37 -20.07 5.55
C ALA A 16 -10.03 -20.85 5.62
N GLY A 17 -9.18 -20.57 6.61
CA GLY A 17 -7.85 -21.21 6.73
C GLY A 17 -6.84 -20.74 5.68
N LEU A 18 -7.11 -19.63 4.97
CA LEU A 18 -6.22 -19.07 3.96
C LEU A 18 -5.25 -18.07 4.60
N ARG A 19 -3.97 -18.13 4.19
CA ARG A 19 -3.01 -17.06 4.49
C ARG A 19 -3.41 -15.78 3.77
N GLY A 20 -3.72 -14.73 4.53
CA GLY A 20 -3.86 -13.37 4.02
C GLY A 20 -2.51 -12.75 3.70
N ILE A 21 -2.38 -12.11 2.54
CA ILE A 21 -1.26 -11.25 2.16
C ILE A 21 -1.82 -9.83 2.10
N ARG A 22 -1.40 -8.97 3.01
CA ARG A 22 -1.94 -7.63 3.23
C ARG A 22 -1.32 -6.65 2.24
N GLU A 23 -2.16 -6.16 1.33
CA GLU A 23 -1.78 -5.26 0.25
C GLU A 23 -2.16 -3.81 0.56
N ILE A 24 -1.18 -2.91 0.42
CA ILE A 24 -1.44 -1.47 0.36
C ILE A 24 -1.30 -0.95 -1.07
N TYR A 25 -1.83 0.24 -1.34
CA TYR A 25 -1.78 0.87 -2.68
C TYR A 25 -0.89 2.12 -2.62
N ALA A 26 0.13 2.14 -3.48
CA ALA A 26 1.17 3.16 -3.44
C ALA A 26 0.61 4.58 -3.66
N ASP A 27 -0.20 4.74 -4.70
CA ASP A 27 -0.70 6.01 -5.22
C ASP A 27 -2.15 6.33 -4.81
N ARG A 28 -2.75 5.51 -3.93
CA ARG A 28 -4.12 5.74 -3.45
C ARG A 28 -4.13 6.17 -1.99
N ALA A 29 -4.88 7.22 -1.71
CA ALA A 29 -5.11 7.67 -0.36
C ALA A 29 -6.15 6.78 0.35
N TYR A 30 -6.10 6.76 1.68
CA TYR A 30 -7.03 6.01 2.51
C TYR A 30 -7.95 6.95 3.27
N ALA A 31 -9.20 6.56 3.44
CA ALA A 31 -10.13 7.18 4.35
C ALA A 31 -9.93 6.64 5.79
N ASP A 32 -10.54 7.29 6.76
CA ASP A 32 -10.39 6.94 8.18
C ASP A 32 -10.99 5.60 8.59
N ASP A 33 -11.79 4.99 7.71
CA ASP A 33 -12.29 3.63 7.86
C ASP A 33 -11.32 2.55 7.32
N GLY A 34 -10.15 2.97 6.82
CA GLY A 34 -9.13 2.09 6.26
C GLY A 34 -9.39 1.63 4.82
N ARG A 35 -10.47 2.10 4.17
CA ARG A 35 -10.70 1.89 2.74
C ARG A 35 -9.94 2.91 1.90
N LEU A 36 -9.79 2.63 0.61
CA LEU A 36 -9.31 3.63 -0.34
C LEU A 36 -10.32 4.78 -0.45
N ALA A 37 -9.80 6.01 -0.46
CA ALA A 37 -10.61 7.19 -0.70
C ALA A 37 -11.27 7.12 -2.10
N PRO A 38 -12.54 7.56 -2.25
CA PRO A 38 -13.20 7.64 -3.55
C PRO A 38 -12.38 8.48 -4.53
N ARG A 39 -12.21 8.02 -5.77
CA ARG A 39 -11.36 8.69 -6.77
C ARG A 39 -11.75 10.15 -7.06
N ALA A 40 -13.01 10.51 -6.86
CA ALA A 40 -13.52 11.87 -7.10
C ALA A 40 -13.17 12.85 -5.95
N MET A 41 -12.64 12.37 -4.84
CA MET A 41 -12.24 13.22 -3.72
C MET A 41 -10.84 13.80 -3.98
N ASP A 42 -10.66 15.06 -3.63
CA ASP A 42 -9.36 15.73 -3.74
C ASP A 42 -8.30 14.98 -2.92
N GLY A 43 -7.14 14.76 -3.54
CA GLY A 43 -6.04 14.00 -2.93
C GLY A 43 -6.24 12.48 -2.87
N ALA A 44 -7.32 11.93 -3.43
CA ALA A 44 -7.56 10.47 -3.42
C ALA A 44 -6.55 9.67 -4.27
N VAL A 45 -5.93 10.33 -5.23
CA VAL A 45 -4.87 9.78 -6.09
C VAL A 45 -3.65 10.69 -5.99
N LEU A 46 -2.50 10.09 -5.71
CA LEU A 46 -1.22 10.76 -5.68
C LEU A 46 -0.57 10.64 -7.06
N HIS A 47 0.11 11.69 -7.51
CA HIS A 47 0.72 11.74 -8.83
C HIS A 47 2.24 11.92 -8.78
N ASP A 48 2.76 12.55 -7.73
CA ASP A 48 4.20 12.74 -7.57
C ASP A 48 4.88 11.45 -7.07
N ALA A 49 5.91 11.02 -7.80
CA ALA A 49 6.59 9.75 -7.53
C ALA A 49 7.35 9.76 -6.19
N HIS A 50 7.89 10.89 -5.78
CA HIS A 50 8.64 11.03 -4.52
C HIS A 50 7.68 11.04 -3.33
N ASP A 51 6.55 11.74 -3.44
CA ASP A 51 5.49 11.72 -2.41
C ASP A 51 4.94 10.30 -2.21
N ILE A 52 4.68 9.59 -3.31
CA ILE A 52 4.25 8.19 -3.28
C ILE A 52 5.30 7.32 -2.57
N ALA A 53 6.57 7.41 -2.96
CA ALA A 53 7.63 6.59 -2.40
C ALA A 53 7.87 6.86 -0.91
N ALA A 54 7.98 8.13 -0.51
CA ALA A 54 8.17 8.52 0.88
C ALA A 54 6.99 8.07 1.75
N ARG A 55 5.78 8.13 1.21
CA ARG A 55 4.57 7.63 1.89
C ARG A 55 4.59 6.12 2.06
N VAL A 56 4.89 5.36 1.00
CA VAL A 56 4.97 3.90 1.06
C VAL A 56 6.01 3.46 2.10
N ARG A 57 7.21 4.06 2.05
CA ARG A 57 8.27 3.79 3.03
C ARG A 57 7.77 3.99 4.46
N ARG A 58 7.19 5.16 4.77
CA ARG A 58 6.63 5.44 6.10
C ARG A 58 5.60 4.42 6.53
N MET A 59 4.70 4.00 5.63
CA MET A 59 3.69 3.00 5.99
C MET A 59 4.30 1.65 6.36
N VAL A 60 5.29 1.21 5.58
CA VAL A 60 5.99 -0.05 5.81
C VAL A 60 6.79 0.00 7.12
N GLU A 61 7.53 1.08 7.37
CA GLU A 61 8.31 1.27 8.60
C GLU A 61 7.42 1.39 9.85
N ASP A 62 6.32 2.15 9.77
CA ASP A 62 5.40 2.37 10.90
C ASP A 62 4.50 1.15 11.17
N GLY A 63 4.36 0.22 10.22
CA GLY A 63 3.35 -0.83 10.29
C GLY A 63 1.94 -0.24 10.37
N ALA A 64 1.67 0.81 9.59
CA ALA A 64 0.40 1.51 9.61
C ALA A 64 0.08 2.18 8.28
N VAL A 65 -1.20 2.28 7.96
CA VAL A 65 -1.69 3.12 6.88
C VAL A 65 -1.98 4.53 7.40
N THR A 66 -1.42 5.53 6.72
CA THR A 66 -1.76 6.95 6.89
C THR A 66 -2.94 7.33 6.00
N THR A 67 -3.98 7.88 6.60
CA THR A 67 -5.21 8.32 5.93
C THR A 67 -5.15 9.80 5.52
N LEU A 68 -6.16 10.27 4.77
CA LEU A 68 -6.29 11.66 4.35
C LEU A 68 -6.35 12.65 5.52
N SER A 69 -6.87 12.25 6.68
CA SER A 69 -6.90 13.10 7.88
C SER A 69 -5.57 13.14 8.63
N GLY A 70 -4.59 12.34 8.20
CA GLY A 70 -3.33 12.12 8.92
C GLY A 70 -3.41 11.04 10.00
N ARG A 71 -4.58 10.42 10.20
CA ARG A 71 -4.73 9.29 11.13
C ARG A 71 -3.85 8.12 10.69
N ARG A 72 -3.22 7.46 11.65
CA ARG A 72 -2.49 6.20 11.45
C ARG A 72 -3.34 5.02 11.90
N ILE A 73 -3.58 4.07 11.00
CA ILE A 73 -4.33 2.83 11.28
C ILE A 73 -3.31 1.69 11.33
N PRO A 74 -3.01 1.12 12.51
CA PRO A 74 -2.04 0.03 12.64
C PRO A 74 -2.48 -1.21 11.86
N VAL A 75 -1.67 -1.63 10.91
CA VAL A 75 -1.90 -2.82 10.07
C VAL A 75 -0.58 -3.40 9.61
N GLY A 76 -0.51 -4.72 9.46
CA GLY A 76 0.65 -5.32 8.79
C GLY A 76 0.57 -5.09 7.28
N ILE A 77 1.75 -4.99 6.65
CA ILE A 77 1.90 -4.72 5.21
C ILE A 77 2.84 -5.76 4.64
N ASP A 78 2.34 -6.58 3.72
CA ASP A 78 3.11 -7.68 3.11
C ASP A 78 3.45 -7.39 1.65
N THR A 79 2.65 -6.56 0.97
CA THR A 79 2.85 -6.20 -0.44
C THR A 79 2.34 -4.78 -0.73
N VAL A 80 2.90 -4.16 -1.76
CA VAL A 80 2.52 -2.83 -2.24
C VAL A 80 2.10 -2.94 -3.70
N CYS A 81 0.83 -2.61 -3.98
CA CYS A 81 0.31 -2.50 -5.33
C CYS A 81 0.84 -1.22 -5.98
N VAL A 82 1.38 -1.36 -7.19
CA VAL A 82 1.78 -0.27 -8.08
C VAL A 82 1.00 -0.39 -9.39
N HIS A 83 0.53 0.74 -9.92
CA HIS A 83 -0.14 0.76 -11.21
C HIS A 83 0.87 0.76 -12.37
N GLY A 84 0.38 0.49 -13.58
CA GLY A 84 1.16 0.46 -14.82
C GLY A 84 0.44 1.10 -16.02
N ASP A 85 -0.69 1.75 -15.79
CA ASP A 85 -1.68 2.15 -16.80
C ASP A 85 -1.71 3.67 -17.07
N HIS A 86 -0.79 4.45 -16.50
CA HIS A 86 -0.66 5.89 -16.75
C HIS A 86 0.78 6.31 -17.04
N PRO A 87 1.02 7.46 -17.72
CA PRO A 87 2.36 7.86 -18.16
C PRO A 87 3.44 7.95 -17.07
N GLY A 88 3.03 8.25 -15.84
CA GLY A 88 3.93 8.34 -14.67
C GLY A 88 4.14 7.02 -13.91
N ALA A 89 3.44 5.95 -14.27
CA ALA A 89 3.35 4.73 -13.46
C ALA A 89 4.70 4.02 -13.31
N ILE A 90 5.44 3.88 -14.41
CA ILE A 90 6.77 3.25 -14.41
C ILE A 90 7.77 4.07 -13.58
N ALA A 91 7.71 5.40 -13.68
CA ALA A 91 8.57 6.27 -12.88
C ALA A 91 8.26 6.12 -11.39
N ALA A 92 6.97 6.16 -11.01
CA ALA A 92 6.54 5.93 -9.62
C ALA A 92 7.00 4.56 -9.09
N ALA A 93 6.81 3.48 -9.85
CA ALA A 93 7.25 2.14 -9.45
C ALA A 93 8.78 2.06 -9.23
N ARG A 94 9.58 2.71 -10.10
CA ARG A 94 11.04 2.77 -9.94
C ARG A 94 11.46 3.54 -8.69
N VAL A 95 10.84 4.69 -8.44
CA VAL A 95 11.16 5.52 -7.27
C VAL A 95 10.75 4.82 -5.97
N VAL A 96 9.56 4.20 -5.93
CA VAL A 96 9.12 3.39 -4.77
C VAL A 96 10.10 2.27 -4.48
N ARG A 97 10.53 1.53 -5.50
CA ARG A 97 11.51 0.46 -5.34
C ARG A 97 12.83 0.98 -4.78
N ALA A 98 13.39 2.02 -5.39
CA ALA A 98 14.65 2.61 -4.97
C ALA A 98 14.60 3.13 -3.53
N GLU A 99 13.49 3.75 -3.13
CA GLU A 99 13.29 4.27 -1.78
C GLU A 99 13.25 3.13 -0.74
N LEU A 100 12.53 2.04 -1.02
CA LEU A 100 12.46 0.89 -0.11
C LEU A 100 13.80 0.16 -0.01
N GLU A 101 14.46 -0.11 -1.14
CA GLU A 101 15.80 -0.75 -1.16
C GLU A 101 16.85 0.16 -0.48
N GLY A 102 16.79 1.47 -0.70
CA GLY A 102 17.66 2.47 -0.05
C GLY A 102 17.44 2.58 1.46
N ALA A 103 16.24 2.29 1.95
CA ALA A 103 15.93 2.16 3.37
C ALA A 103 16.36 0.81 3.98
N GLY A 104 17.00 -0.08 3.20
CA GLY A 104 17.45 -1.39 3.64
C GLY A 104 16.37 -2.48 3.63
N LEU A 105 15.22 -2.24 3.00
CA LEU A 105 14.14 -3.22 2.89
C LEU A 105 14.38 -4.15 1.69
N ALA A 106 14.41 -5.45 1.96
CA ALA A 106 14.59 -6.46 0.91
C ALA A 106 13.25 -6.81 0.25
N LEU A 107 13.11 -6.48 -1.03
CA LEU A 107 11.92 -6.84 -1.83
C LEU A 107 12.02 -8.28 -2.32
N ARG A 108 11.00 -9.09 -2.01
CA ARG A 108 10.92 -10.51 -2.39
C ARG A 108 9.48 -10.91 -2.73
N PRO A 109 9.28 -11.89 -3.64
CA PRO A 109 7.97 -12.51 -3.81
C PRO A 109 7.45 -13.08 -2.49
N PHE A 110 6.16 -12.87 -2.19
CA PHE A 110 5.51 -13.45 -1.02
C PHE A 110 5.09 -14.93 -1.23
N ALA A 111 5.22 -15.43 -2.45
CA ALA A 111 4.98 -16.81 -2.84
C ALA A 111 6.28 -17.42 -3.40
N PRO A 112 6.50 -18.74 -3.20
CA PRO A 112 7.60 -19.44 -3.87
C PRO A 112 7.44 -19.40 -5.40
N PRO A 113 8.56 -19.49 -6.15
CA PRO A 113 8.54 -19.57 -7.61
C PRO A 113 7.84 -20.83 -8.13
#